data_AF-A7TSV9-F1
#
_entry.id   AF-A7TSV9-F1
#
_cell.length_a   1.000
_cell.length_b   1.000
_cell.length_c   1.000
_cell.angle_alpha   90.00
_cell.angle_beta   90.00
_cell.angle_gamma   90.00
#
_symmetry.space_group_name_H-M   'P 1'
#
loop_
_entity.id
_entity.type
_entity.pdbx_description
1 polymer ?
#
loop_
_entity_poly.entity_id
_entity_poly.type
_entity_poly.pdbx_seq_one_letter_code
_entity_poly.pdbx_strand_id
1 'polypeptide(L)'
;MPRATPTKSRLSETKIGGSIPPEEKFTGTEDAAKLHVFITNMGMRMDTRQLDTDAEKIAFLCDRLYGTAGVWAAQCYRNSPGCTYESFKTKFVEHYAHKIDHHKIINQLLNMK
;
A
#
# COMPACT_ATOMS: atom_id res chain seq x y z
N MET A 1 -28.70 6.63 54.83
CA MET A 1 -28.93 5.66 53.73
C MET A 1 -28.04 6.02 52.55
N PRO A 2 -27.15 5.15 52.06
CA PRO A 2 -26.38 5.43 50.85
C PRO A 2 -27.11 4.90 49.59
N ARG A 3 -27.10 5.74 48.56
CA ARG A 3 -27.80 5.62 47.27
C ARG A 3 -27.03 4.66 46.35
N ALA A 4 -27.65 3.55 45.95
CA ALA A 4 -27.08 2.62 44.97
C ALA A 4 -27.17 3.23 43.55
N THR A 5 -26.05 3.29 42.84
CA THR A 5 -25.97 3.62 41.40
C THR A 5 -26.20 2.36 40.56
N PRO A 6 -26.92 2.44 39.43
CA PRO A 6 -27.17 1.29 38.58
C PRO A 6 -25.97 1.01 37.68
N THR A 7 -25.35 -0.16 37.87
CA THR A 7 -24.38 -0.75 36.95
C THR A 7 -25.07 -1.11 35.64
N LYS A 8 -24.82 -0.34 34.58
CA LYS A 8 -25.21 -0.71 33.22
C LYS A 8 -24.33 -1.89 32.78
N SER A 9 -24.91 -3.08 32.78
CA SER A 9 -24.33 -4.27 32.15
C SER A 9 -24.08 -3.99 30.66
N ARG A 10 -22.81 -3.89 30.28
CA ARG A 10 -22.38 -3.74 28.89
C ARG A 10 -22.68 -5.05 28.16
N LEU A 11 -23.62 -4.99 27.22
CA LEU A 11 -23.89 -6.03 26.24
C LEU A 11 -22.57 -6.45 25.57
N SER A 12 -22.28 -7.74 25.65
CA SER A 12 -21.12 -8.38 25.04
C SER A 12 -21.17 -8.24 23.52
N GLU A 13 -20.21 -7.52 22.95
CA GLU A 13 -19.98 -7.41 21.51
C GLU A 13 -19.55 -8.78 20.95
N THR A 14 -20.39 -9.36 20.11
CA THR A 14 -20.11 -10.59 19.36
C THR A 14 -19.02 -10.29 18.32
N LYS A 15 -17.81 -10.78 18.58
CA LYS A 15 -16.61 -10.57 17.77
C LYS A 15 -16.65 -11.44 16.50
N ILE A 16 -17.31 -10.96 15.44
CA ILE A 16 -17.04 -11.45 14.06
C ILE A 16 -15.86 -10.64 13.51
N GLY A 17 -14.71 -10.75 14.18
CA GLY A 17 -13.52 -9.97 13.88
C GLY A 17 -12.59 -10.73 12.95
N GLY A 18 -12.85 -10.71 11.64
CA GLY A 18 -11.78 -10.93 10.67
C GLY A 18 -10.73 -9.85 10.91
N SER A 19 -9.50 -10.24 11.25
CA SER A 19 -8.41 -9.28 11.45
C SER A 19 -8.27 -8.47 10.18
N ILE A 20 -8.51 -7.16 10.25
CA ILE A 20 -8.17 -6.25 9.14
C ILE A 20 -6.66 -6.46 8.93
N PRO A 21 -6.21 -6.96 7.76
CA PRO A 21 -4.79 -7.17 7.53
C PRO A 21 -4.09 -5.83 7.73
N PRO A 22 -2.92 -5.82 8.40
CA PRO A 22 -2.20 -4.60 8.70
C PRO A 22 -2.05 -3.74 7.45
N GLU A 23 -2.06 -2.42 7.65
CA GLU A 23 -1.89 -1.47 6.57
C GLU A 23 -0.58 -1.72 5.85
N GLU A 24 -0.67 -2.26 4.63
CA GLU A 24 0.49 -2.61 3.83
C GLU A 24 1.13 -1.32 3.31
N LYS A 25 2.43 -1.17 3.57
CA LYS A 25 3.23 -0.01 3.20
C LYS A 25 4.34 -0.46 2.26
N PHE A 26 4.72 0.40 1.34
CA PHE A 26 5.81 0.15 0.40
C PHE A 26 6.84 1.28 0.47
N THR A 27 8.10 0.95 0.75
CA THR A 27 9.19 1.92 0.94
C THR A 27 10.05 2.15 -0.30
N GLY A 28 9.94 1.25 -1.29
CA GLY A 28 10.70 1.28 -2.54
C GLY A 28 12.03 0.52 -2.50
N THR A 29 12.26 -0.27 -1.45
CA THR A 29 13.46 -1.09 -1.24
C THR A 29 13.15 -2.60 -1.25
N GLU A 30 11.89 -2.94 -1.37
CA GLU A 30 11.38 -4.31 -1.39
C GLU A 30 11.65 -5.02 -2.72
N ASP A 31 11.54 -6.35 -2.71
CA ASP A 31 11.67 -7.18 -3.90
C ASP A 31 10.44 -7.13 -4.82
N ALA A 32 10.59 -7.67 -6.03
CA ALA A 32 9.61 -7.51 -7.11
C ALA A 32 8.33 -8.29 -6.80
N ALA A 33 8.45 -9.40 -6.07
CA ALA A 33 7.30 -10.14 -5.61
C ALA A 33 6.48 -9.29 -4.63
N LYS A 34 7.12 -8.59 -3.70
CA LYS A 34 6.45 -7.65 -2.80
C LYS A 34 5.83 -6.46 -3.53
N LEU A 35 6.48 -5.93 -4.57
CA LEU A 35 5.88 -4.90 -5.43
C LEU A 35 4.58 -5.39 -6.08
N HIS A 36 4.59 -6.60 -6.66
CA HIS A 36 3.40 -7.17 -7.28
C HIS A 36 2.29 -7.45 -6.25
N VAL A 37 2.63 -8.05 -5.12
CA VAL A 37 1.67 -8.31 -4.03
C VAL A 37 1.06 -7.00 -3.54
N PHE A 38 1.88 -5.97 -3.33
CA PHE A 38 1.42 -4.64 -2.92
C PHE A 38 0.42 -4.06 -3.92
N ILE A 39 0.74 -4.04 -5.22
CA ILE A 39 -0.16 -3.49 -6.25
C ILE A 39 -1.47 -4.28 -6.35
N THR A 40 -1.41 -5.61 -6.30
CA THR A 40 -2.60 -6.46 -6.29
C THR A 40 -3.49 -6.16 -5.08
N ASN A 41 -2.90 -6.08 -3.89
CA ASN A 41 -3.63 -5.78 -2.65
C ASN A 41 -4.25 -4.38 -2.67
N MET A 42 -3.54 -3.39 -3.22
CA MET A 42 -4.08 -2.05 -3.40
C MET A 42 -5.27 -2.05 -4.35
N GLY A 43 -5.19 -2.75 -5.49
CA GLY A 43 -6.32 -2.91 -6.42
C GLY A 43 -7.57 -3.47 -5.73
N MET A 44 -7.43 -4.59 -5.03
CA MET A 44 -8.56 -5.20 -4.28
C MET A 44 -9.17 -4.23 -3.25
N ARG A 45 -8.34 -3.44 -2.56
CA ARG A 45 -8.80 -2.46 -1.57
C ARG A 45 -9.51 -1.28 -2.21
N MET A 46 -9.03 -0.81 -3.37
CA MET A 46 -9.70 0.26 -4.13
C MET A 46 -11.08 -0.19 -4.61
N ASP A 47 -11.18 -1.42 -5.12
CA ASP A 47 -12.45 -2.02 -5.56
C ASP A 47 -13.43 -2.15 -4.38
N THR A 48 -12.94 -2.65 -3.24
CA THR A 48 -13.75 -2.78 -2.01
C THR A 48 -14.24 -1.42 -1.49
N ARG A 49 -13.43 -0.37 -1.65
CA ARG A 49 -13.77 1.00 -1.24
C ARG A 49 -14.57 1.78 -2.29
N GLN A 50 -14.79 1.20 -3.47
CA GLN A 50 -15.49 1.83 -4.60
C GLN A 50 -14.87 3.19 -4.95
N LEU A 51 -13.54 3.25 -5.06
CA LEU A 51 -12.87 4.47 -5.54
C LEU A 51 -13.13 4.61 -7.04
N ASP A 52 -13.81 5.68 -7.44
CA ASP A 52 -14.26 5.83 -8.83
C ASP A 52 -13.29 6.69 -9.65
N THR A 53 -12.74 7.75 -9.05
CA THR A 53 -11.89 8.69 -9.79
C THR A 53 -10.43 8.29 -9.79
N ASP A 54 -9.71 8.64 -10.87
CA ASP A 54 -8.25 8.44 -10.94
C ASP A 54 -7.52 9.14 -9.80
N ALA A 55 -7.98 10.33 -9.41
CA ALA A 55 -7.39 11.10 -8.32
C ALA A 55 -7.51 10.38 -6.97
N GLU A 56 -8.67 9.79 -6.66
CA GLU A 56 -8.87 9.01 -5.43
C GLU A 56 -8.00 7.75 -5.40
N LYS A 57 -7.92 7.03 -6.53
CA LYS A 57 -7.07 5.84 -6.66
C LYS A 57 -5.60 6.18 -6.47
N ILE A 58 -5.12 7.26 -7.11
CA ILE A 58 -3.74 7.72 -6.96
C ILE A 58 -3.46 8.18 -5.52
N ALA A 59 -4.36 8.97 -4.92
CA ALA A 59 -4.21 9.41 -3.54
C ALA A 59 -4.16 8.23 -2.56
N PHE A 60 -5.05 7.25 -2.74
CA PHE A 60 -5.08 6.03 -1.94
C PHE A 60 -3.80 5.22 -2.05
N LEU A 61 -3.26 5.07 -3.27
CA LEU A 61 -1.98 4.40 -3.48
C LEU A 61 -0.84 5.17 -2.78
N CYS A 62 -0.79 6.50 -2.97
CA CYS A 62 0.25 7.37 -2.41
C CYS A 62 0.29 7.39 -0.88
N ASP A 63 -0.86 7.30 -0.20
CA ASP A 63 -0.96 7.20 1.27
C ASP A 63 -0.23 5.98 1.84
N ARG A 64 0.03 4.99 0.98
CA ARG A 64 0.71 3.73 1.30
C ARG A 64 2.15 3.67 0.85
N LEU A 65 2.65 4.76 0.26
CA LEU A 65 4.05 4.89 -0.15
C LEU A 65 4.84 5.67 0.89
N TYR A 66 5.97 5.10 1.30
CA TYR A 66 6.87 5.67 2.29
C TYR A 66 8.30 5.68 1.75
N GLY A 67 9.22 6.36 2.46
CA GLY A 67 10.64 6.38 2.08
C GLY A 67 10.86 6.85 0.65
N THR A 68 11.64 6.09 -0.12
CA THR A 68 11.97 6.45 -1.51
C THR A 68 10.76 6.39 -2.45
N ALA A 69 9.78 5.53 -2.16
CA ALA A 69 8.53 5.43 -2.91
C ALA A 69 7.64 6.67 -2.75
N GLY A 70 7.53 7.20 -1.53
CA GLY A 70 6.80 8.44 -1.29
C GLY A 70 7.42 9.64 -2.01
N VAL A 71 8.75 9.75 -1.96
CA VAL A 71 9.49 10.82 -2.67
C VAL A 71 9.29 10.72 -4.18
N TRP A 72 9.40 9.50 -4.74
CA TRP A 72 9.16 9.28 -6.17
C TRP A 72 7.74 9.66 -6.57
N ALA A 73 6.72 9.26 -5.78
CA ALA A 73 5.32 9.53 -6.09
C ALA A 73 5.02 11.04 -6.12
N ALA A 74 5.54 11.80 -5.15
CA ALA A 74 5.41 13.24 -5.12
C ALA A 74 6.03 13.91 -6.36
N GLN A 75 7.20 13.42 -6.80
CA GLN A 75 7.87 13.93 -7.99
C GLN A 75 7.15 13.53 -9.28
N CYS A 76 6.67 12.29 -9.38
CA CYS A 76 5.91 11.79 -10.52
C CYS A 76 4.63 12.60 -10.73
N TYR A 77 3.87 12.83 -9.65
CA TYR A 77 2.62 13.61 -9.71
C TYR A 77 2.87 15.06 -10.13
N ARG A 78 3.91 15.70 -9.58
CA ARG A 78 4.30 17.08 -9.96
C ARG A 78 4.62 17.20 -11.46
N ASN A 79 5.23 16.18 -12.04
CA ASN A 79 5.68 16.17 -13.43
C ASN A 79 4.63 15.65 -14.42
N SER A 80 3.45 15.22 -13.96
CA SER A 80 2.40 14.63 -14.80
C SER A 80 1.01 15.03 -14.30
N PRO A 81 0.61 16.32 -14.43
CA PRO A 81 -0.73 16.76 -14.08
C PRO A 81 -1.79 16.07 -14.96
N GLY A 82 -2.90 15.63 -14.36
CA GLY A 82 -3.96 14.90 -15.08
C GLY A 82 -3.61 13.44 -15.42
N CYS A 83 -2.62 12.87 -14.74
CA CYS A 83 -2.24 11.47 -14.88
C CYS A 83 -3.40 10.53 -14.47
N THR A 84 -3.72 9.57 -15.33
CA THR A 84 -4.69 8.50 -15.01
C THR A 84 -4.06 7.49 -14.06
N TYR A 85 -4.88 6.78 -13.28
CA TYR A 85 -4.39 5.77 -12.34
C TYR A 85 -3.58 4.68 -13.06
N GLU A 86 -4.06 4.21 -14.21
CA GLU A 86 -3.35 3.20 -14.99
C GLU A 86 -1.97 3.67 -15.46
N SER A 87 -1.85 4.92 -15.93
CA SER A 87 -0.55 5.48 -16.31
C SER A 87 0.38 5.65 -15.10
N PHE A 88 -0.16 6.03 -13.94
CA PHE A 88 0.60 6.13 -12.70
C PHE A 88 1.14 4.77 -12.27
N LYS A 89 0.26 3.76 -12.24
CA LYS A 89 0.55 2.38 -11.85
C LYS A 89 1.64 1.77 -12.74
N THR A 90 1.53 1.94 -14.06
CA THR A 90 2.55 1.46 -15.00
C THR A 90 3.91 2.07 -14.73
N LYS A 91 3.99 3.41 -14.61
CA LYS A 91 5.26 4.10 -14.28
C LYS A 91 5.84 3.66 -12.95
N PHE A 92 4.98 3.42 -11.95
CA PHE A 92 5.39 2.95 -10.64
C PHE A 92 6.00 1.54 -10.71
N VAL A 93 5.32 0.62 -11.40
CA VAL A 93 5.81 -0.75 -11.58
C VAL A 93 7.12 -0.74 -12.38
N GLU A 94 7.21 0.01 -13.48
CA GLU A 94 8.45 0.13 -14.27
C GLU A 94 9.62 0.67 -13.44
N HIS A 95 9.38 1.71 -12.63
CA HIS A 95 10.42 2.33 -11.80
C HIS A 95 10.99 1.37 -10.74
N TYR A 96 10.14 0.56 -10.11
CA TYR A 96 10.55 -0.33 -9.03
C TYR A 96 10.90 -1.74 -9.50
N ALA A 97 10.32 -2.23 -10.61
CA ALA A 97 10.67 -3.53 -11.18
C ALA A 97 12.14 -3.58 -11.64
N HIS A 98 12.64 -2.51 -12.29
CA HIS A 98 14.02 -2.46 -12.77
C HIS A 98 15.09 -2.33 -11.67
N LYS A 99 14.75 -1.77 -10.50
CA LYS A 99 15.72 -1.68 -9.39
C LYS A 99 16.04 -3.02 -8.75
N ILE A 100 15.26 -4.05 -9.05
CA ILE A 100 15.25 -5.31 -8.30
C ILE A 100 16.11 -6.39 -8.95
N ASP A 101 16.49 -6.26 -10.22
CA ASP A 101 17.27 -7.31 -10.88
C ASP A 101 18.78 -7.17 -10.68
N HIS A 102 19.33 -5.95 -10.65
CA HIS A 102 20.80 -5.80 -10.65
C HIS A 102 21.46 -6.30 -9.35
N HIS A 103 20.92 -5.95 -8.19
CA HIS A 103 21.48 -6.40 -6.91
C HIS A 103 21.32 -7.91 -6.68
N LYS A 104 20.22 -8.50 -7.15
CA LYS A 104 19.96 -9.94 -7.00
C LYS A 104 20.83 -10.75 -7.96
N ILE A 105 20.96 -10.31 -9.21
CA ILE A 105 21.88 -10.91 -10.19
C ILE A 105 23.33 -10.80 -9.71
N ILE A 106 23.77 -9.62 -9.26
CA ILE A 106 25.15 -9.42 -8.78
C ILE A 106 25.43 -10.30 -7.55
N ASN A 107 24.51 -10.37 -6.58
CA ASN A 107 24.69 -11.23 -5.41
C ASN A 107 24.65 -12.73 -5.75
N GLN A 108 23.84 -13.15 -6.74
CA GLN A 108 23.87 -14.52 -7.24
C GLN A 108 25.20 -14.84 -7.95
N LEU A 109 25.72 -13.91 -8.76
CA LEU A 109 27.00 -14.07 -9.44
C LEU A 109 28.19 -14.10 -8.45
N LEU A 110 28.14 -13.30 -7.38
CA LEU A 110 29.18 -13.27 -6.35
C LEU A 110 29.16 -14.51 -5.44
N ASN A 111 27.99 -15.10 -5.19
CA ASN A 111 27.83 -16.31 -4.37
C ASN A 111 28.02 -17.63 -5.16
N MET A 112 28.25 -17.57 -6.47
CA MET A 112 28.60 -18.73 -7.32
C MET A 112 30.12 -18.97 -7.41
N LYS A 113 30.90 -18.51 -6.42
CA LYS A 113 32.36 -18.64 -6.39
C LYS A 113 32.82 -19.67 -5.37
#